data_AF-A0A966A323-F1
#
_entry.id   AF-A0A966A323-F1
#
_cell.length_a   1.000
_cell.length_b   1.000
_cell.length_c   1.000
_cell.angle_alpha   90.00
_cell.angle_beta   90.00
_cell.angle_gamma   90.00
#
_symmetry.space_group_name_H-M   'P 1'
#
loop_
_entity.id
_entity.type
_entity.pdbx_description
1 polymer ?
#
loop_
_entity_poly.entity_id
_entity_poly.type
_entity_poly.pdbx_seq_one_letter_code
_entity_poly.pdbx_strand_id
1 'polypeptide(L)'
;MAKETATRAIVFADISGSTRLYETLGDAIARELVSQCLDLMTEQVNRHNGAVIKTIGDEIMATFATAEQAVEACMSMQEAVAEDLPQRNQHTPPNFTIRIGMHFGSCILEGGDVFGDAVNVAARMAGIAKGSQIITTQDTAAALSPAVRSSTRHVDRISIKGKSEDVDIFEVIWQADDVTRMATGLLHHGANKIANLRLSYHAEVMDLDQDMNVVILGRGQKADMVVNDSMASREHARIECRRGKFILTDMSTNGTYVETLEGPSYLRREDIVLTGQGKIALGRDLGEATEYVVFDCQ
;
A
#
# COMPACT_ATOMS: atom_id res chain seq x y z
N MET A 1 -21.08 33.69 -12.57
CA MET A 1 -20.98 32.52 -13.49
C MET A 1 -22.03 31.50 -13.06
N ALA A 2 -22.48 30.62 -13.96
CA ALA A 2 -23.51 29.64 -13.60
C ALA A 2 -22.94 28.59 -12.64
N LYS A 3 -23.70 28.26 -11.60
CA LYS A 3 -23.40 27.21 -10.63
C LYS A 3 -23.95 25.90 -11.20
N GLU A 4 -23.07 24.95 -11.52
CA GLU A 4 -23.46 23.66 -12.08
C GLU A 4 -23.19 22.54 -11.06
N THR A 5 -24.15 21.65 -10.84
CA THR A 5 -23.93 20.44 -10.04
C THR A 5 -23.56 19.31 -10.97
N ALA A 6 -22.43 18.66 -10.72
CA ALA A 6 -21.91 17.56 -11.52
C ALA A 6 -21.29 16.48 -10.63
N THR A 7 -21.17 15.27 -11.16
CA THR A 7 -20.35 14.23 -10.54
C THR A 7 -18.96 14.28 -11.17
N ARG A 8 -17.93 14.39 -10.33
CA ARG A 8 -16.53 14.48 -10.75
C ARG A 8 -15.65 13.68 -9.79
N ALA A 9 -14.50 13.25 -10.28
CA ALA A 9 -13.44 12.76 -9.41
C ALA A 9 -12.59 13.95 -9.00
N ILE A 10 -12.43 14.14 -7.69
CA ILE A 10 -11.55 15.15 -7.10
C ILE A 10 -10.30 14.43 -6.62
N VAL A 11 -9.14 14.95 -6.99
CA VAL A 11 -7.82 14.41 -6.65
C VAL A 11 -7.01 15.48 -5.92
N PHE A 12 -6.42 15.11 -4.80
CA PHE A 12 -5.39 15.84 -4.11
C PHE A 12 -4.11 15.02 -4.16
N ALA A 13 -3.00 15.58 -4.64
CA ALA A 13 -1.70 14.93 -4.63
C ALA A 13 -0.65 15.86 -4.03
N ASP A 14 0.06 15.37 -3.03
CA ASP A 14 0.92 16.15 -2.14
C ASP A 14 2.31 15.51 -2.00
N ILE A 15 3.34 16.33 -1.86
CA ILE A 15 4.72 15.86 -1.65
C ILE A 15 4.89 15.43 -0.19
N SER A 16 5.25 14.16 0.01
CA SER A 16 5.37 13.61 1.36
C SER A 16 6.58 14.19 2.08
N GLY A 17 6.35 14.85 3.21
CA GLY A 17 7.42 15.35 4.09
C GLY A 17 8.19 16.53 3.52
N SER A 18 7.57 17.35 2.67
CA SER A 18 8.18 18.49 1.99
C SER A 18 8.91 19.48 2.90
N THR A 19 8.42 19.73 4.11
CA THR A 19 9.09 20.62 5.08
C THR A 19 10.54 20.22 5.32
N ARG A 20 10.82 18.92 5.40
CA ARG A 20 12.18 18.39 5.62
C ARG A 20 13.06 18.55 4.37
N LEU A 21 12.50 18.67 3.17
CA LEU A 21 13.26 18.94 1.95
C LEU A 21 13.90 20.32 2.02
N TYR A 22 13.18 21.34 2.47
CA TYR A 22 13.70 22.70 2.64
C TYR A 22 14.84 22.75 3.65
N GLU A 23 14.73 22.03 4.77
CA GLU A 23 15.79 21.92 5.76
C GLU A 23 17.05 21.21 5.24
N THR A 24 16.88 20.19 4.40
CA THR A 24 17.98 19.31 3.95
C THR A 24 18.68 19.85 2.71
N LEU A 25 17.93 20.41 1.75
CA LEU A 25 18.44 20.83 0.44
C LEU A 25 18.61 22.36 0.34
N GLY A 26 18.02 23.12 1.26
CA GLY A 26 17.95 24.57 1.20
C GLY A 26 16.89 25.09 0.21
N ASP A 27 16.46 26.33 0.41
CA ASP A 27 15.26 26.89 -0.21
C ASP A 27 15.26 26.84 -1.75
N ALA A 28 16.38 27.17 -2.38
CA ALA A 28 16.46 27.25 -3.83
C ALA A 28 16.30 25.87 -4.49
N ILE A 29 17.05 24.86 -4.02
CA ILE A 29 17.04 23.50 -4.57
C ILE A 29 15.72 22.81 -4.24
N ALA A 30 15.23 22.96 -3.00
CA ALA A 30 13.94 22.39 -2.60
C ALA A 30 12.79 22.98 -3.43
N ARG A 31 12.77 24.30 -3.64
CA ARG A 31 11.75 24.95 -4.48
C ARG A 31 11.79 24.48 -5.92
N GLU A 32 12.97 24.32 -6.50
CA GLU A 32 13.12 23.80 -7.86
C GLU A 32 12.60 22.35 -7.97
N LEU A 33 12.98 21.49 -7.03
CA LEU A 33 12.51 20.10 -6.99
C LEU A 33 10.99 20.00 -6.83
N VAL A 34 10.41 20.79 -5.92
CA VAL A 34 8.96 20.88 -5.72
C VAL A 34 8.27 21.34 -7.01
N SER A 35 8.78 22.39 -7.68
CA SER A 35 8.23 22.88 -8.93
C SER A 35 8.22 21.79 -10.01
N GLN A 36 9.34 21.08 -10.19
CA GLN A 36 9.43 20.02 -11.19
C GLN A 36 8.50 18.83 -10.88
N CYS A 37 8.31 18.50 -9.60
CA CYS A 37 7.34 17.49 -9.20
C CYS A 37 5.89 17.93 -9.50
N LEU A 38 5.53 19.19 -9.18
CA LEU A 38 4.21 19.75 -9.49
C LEU A 38 3.95 19.77 -11.01
N ASP A 39 4.94 20.14 -11.80
CA ASP A 39 4.87 20.15 -13.27
C ASP A 39 4.66 18.72 -13.81
N LEU A 40 5.38 17.74 -13.26
CA LEU A 40 5.24 16.34 -13.64
C LEU A 40 3.85 15.78 -13.31
N MET A 41 3.33 16.08 -12.12
CA MET A 41 1.97 15.67 -11.75
C MET A 41 0.92 16.35 -12.65
N THR A 42 1.11 17.64 -12.95
CA THR A 42 0.25 18.40 -13.88
C THR A 42 0.26 17.80 -15.29
N GLU A 43 1.41 17.36 -15.78
CA GLU A 43 1.53 16.65 -17.06
C GLU A 43 0.65 15.39 -17.07
N GLN A 44 0.69 14.58 -15.99
CA GLN A 44 -0.13 13.38 -15.89
C GLN A 44 -1.62 13.67 -15.75
N VAL A 45 -2.02 14.74 -15.05
CA VAL A 45 -3.42 15.20 -15.02
C VAL A 45 -3.92 15.47 -16.44
N ASN A 46 -3.18 16.28 -17.20
CA ASN A 46 -3.58 16.70 -18.54
C ASN A 46 -3.61 15.51 -19.53
N ARG A 47 -2.62 14.61 -19.44
CA ARG A 47 -2.53 13.40 -20.28
C ARG A 47 -3.76 12.50 -20.15
N HIS A 48 -4.39 12.47 -18.97
CA HIS A 48 -5.57 11.67 -18.68
C HIS A 48 -6.87 12.49 -18.74
N ASN A 49 -6.87 13.62 -19.46
CA ASN A 49 -8.04 14.49 -19.65
C ASN A 49 -8.62 15.08 -18.35
N GLY A 50 -7.78 15.25 -17.32
CA GLY A 50 -8.10 16.01 -16.13
C GLY A 50 -7.83 17.50 -16.29
N ALA A 51 -8.25 18.26 -15.29
CA ALA A 51 -7.93 19.68 -15.16
C ALA A 51 -7.35 19.95 -13.78
N VAL A 52 -6.20 20.61 -13.72
CA VAL A 52 -5.67 21.18 -12.48
C VAL A 52 -6.49 22.40 -12.12
N ILE A 53 -7.14 22.36 -10.96
CA ILE A 53 -7.97 23.47 -10.45
C ILE A 53 -7.07 24.53 -9.82
N LYS A 54 -6.18 24.10 -8.94
CA LYS A 54 -5.23 24.98 -8.25
C LYS A 54 -4.08 24.19 -7.64
N THR A 55 -3.02 24.91 -7.30
CA THR A 55 -1.92 24.42 -6.45
C THR A 55 -2.03 25.07 -5.07
N ILE A 56 -1.73 24.31 -4.02
CA ILE A 56 -1.80 24.74 -2.62
C ILE A 56 -0.45 24.41 -2.00
N GLY A 57 0.53 25.31 -2.14
CA GLY A 57 1.91 25.01 -1.74
C GLY A 57 2.53 23.95 -2.65
N ASP A 58 2.81 22.79 -2.08
CA ASP A 58 3.36 21.58 -2.68
C ASP A 58 2.31 20.52 -3.06
N GLU A 59 1.03 20.86 -2.90
CA GLU A 59 -0.11 20.02 -3.26
C GLU A 59 -0.77 20.51 -4.56
N ILE A 60 -1.23 19.57 -5.39
CA ILE A 60 -2.14 19.84 -6.51
C ILE A 60 -3.57 19.42 -6.16
N MET A 61 -4.55 20.24 -6.56
CA MET A 61 -5.96 19.87 -6.60
C MET A 61 -6.39 19.76 -8.07
N ALA A 62 -6.87 18.59 -8.48
CA ALA A 62 -7.30 18.31 -9.83
C ALA A 62 -8.71 17.69 -9.87
N THR A 63 -9.36 17.79 -11.03
CA THR A 63 -10.67 17.19 -11.28
C THR A 63 -10.66 16.36 -12.58
N PHE A 64 -11.43 15.28 -12.59
CA PHE A 64 -11.67 14.46 -13.78
C PHE A 64 -13.17 14.20 -13.97
N ALA A 65 -13.56 13.92 -15.22
CA ALA A 65 -14.94 13.62 -15.55
C ALA A 65 -15.38 12.24 -15.03
N THR A 66 -14.46 11.27 -14.98
CA THR A 66 -14.72 9.90 -14.53
C THR A 66 -13.76 9.45 -13.44
N ALA A 67 -14.17 8.45 -12.66
CA ALA A 67 -13.30 7.79 -11.68
C ALA A 67 -12.10 7.08 -12.35
N GLU A 68 -12.33 6.47 -13.51
CA GLU A 68 -11.30 5.74 -14.27
C GLU A 68 -10.13 6.64 -14.67
N GLN A 69 -10.44 7.79 -15.28
CA GLN A 69 -9.43 8.78 -15.69
C GLN A 69 -8.59 9.27 -14.51
N ALA A 70 -9.25 9.50 -13.37
CA ALA A 70 -8.55 9.93 -12.17
C ALA A 70 -7.63 8.84 -11.61
N VAL A 71 -8.09 7.59 -11.56
CA VAL A 71 -7.27 6.46 -11.09
C VAL A 71 -6.05 6.27 -11.98
N GLU A 72 -6.23 6.22 -13.31
CA GLU A 72 -5.13 6.11 -14.27
C GLU A 72 -4.12 7.25 -14.10
N ALA A 73 -4.61 8.50 -13.98
CA ALA A 73 -3.75 9.65 -13.73
C ALA A 73 -2.96 9.52 -12.43
N CYS A 74 -3.59 9.07 -11.35
CA CYS A 74 -2.93 8.90 -10.05
C CYS A 74 -1.84 7.82 -10.11
N MET A 75 -2.09 6.71 -10.80
CA MET A 75 -1.09 5.66 -11.00
C MET A 75 0.10 6.20 -11.79
N SER A 76 -0.15 6.88 -12.92
CA SER A 76 0.91 7.49 -13.72
C SER A 76 1.67 8.60 -13.00
N MET A 77 1.02 9.35 -12.10
CA MET A 77 1.74 10.33 -11.25
C MET A 77 2.74 9.64 -10.34
N GLN A 78 2.33 8.55 -9.68
CA GLN A 78 3.21 7.79 -8.81
C GLN A 78 4.39 7.19 -9.57
N GLU A 79 4.14 6.58 -10.73
CA GLU A 79 5.17 6.04 -11.62
C GLU A 79 6.14 7.14 -12.08
N ALA A 80 5.62 8.26 -12.59
CA ALA A 80 6.45 9.35 -13.08
C ALA A 80 7.32 9.96 -11.96
N VAL A 81 6.76 10.15 -10.75
CA VAL A 81 7.55 10.64 -9.61
C VAL A 81 8.62 9.63 -9.18
N ALA A 82 8.34 8.34 -9.23
CA ALA A 82 9.29 7.30 -8.85
C ALA A 82 10.41 7.10 -9.89
N GLU A 83 10.09 7.17 -11.17
CA GLU A 83 10.99 6.76 -12.25
C GLU A 83 11.59 7.96 -13.02
N ASP A 84 10.80 8.97 -13.34
CA ASP A 84 11.23 10.09 -14.19
C ASP A 84 11.86 11.22 -13.37
N LEU A 85 11.30 11.57 -12.21
CA LEU A 85 11.78 12.71 -11.42
C LEU A 85 13.27 12.58 -11.02
N PRO A 86 13.77 11.40 -10.57
CA PRO A 86 15.19 11.23 -10.28
C PRO A 86 16.10 11.41 -11.50
N GLN A 87 15.59 11.15 -12.72
CA GLN A 87 16.32 11.37 -13.97
C GLN A 87 16.33 12.84 -14.37
N ARG A 88 15.26 13.59 -14.05
CA ARG A 88 15.13 15.02 -14.34
C ARG A 88 15.88 15.89 -13.32
N ASN A 89 16.02 15.42 -12.08
CA ASN A 89 16.63 16.18 -11.00
C ASN A 89 17.58 15.32 -10.14
N GLN A 90 18.88 15.61 -10.25
CA GLN A 90 19.93 14.91 -9.50
C GLN A 90 19.86 15.09 -7.97
N HIS A 91 19.11 16.08 -7.49
CA HIS A 91 18.93 16.34 -6.05
C HIS A 91 17.72 15.62 -5.46
N THR A 92 17.00 14.81 -6.26
CA THR A 92 15.86 14.01 -5.78
C THR A 92 16.34 13.00 -4.74
N PRO A 93 15.87 13.08 -3.47
CA PRO A 93 16.21 12.10 -2.46
C PRO A 93 15.70 10.69 -2.81
N PRO A 94 16.40 9.61 -2.41
CA PRO A 94 15.95 8.23 -2.69
C PRO A 94 14.57 7.86 -2.12
N ASN A 95 14.09 8.60 -1.12
CA ASN A 95 12.80 8.40 -0.47
C ASN A 95 11.79 9.52 -0.79
N PHE A 96 12.02 10.29 -1.86
CA PHE A 96 11.08 11.29 -2.35
C PHE A 96 9.83 10.57 -2.85
N THR A 97 8.68 10.91 -2.28
CA THR A 97 7.40 10.25 -2.59
C THR A 97 6.28 11.26 -2.57
N ILE A 98 5.23 10.99 -3.33
CA ILE A 98 3.96 11.71 -3.25
C ILE A 98 2.90 10.83 -2.59
N ARG A 99 1.92 11.46 -1.96
CA ARG A 99 0.72 10.82 -1.45
C ARG A 99 -0.49 11.37 -2.19
N ILE A 100 -1.45 10.51 -2.51
CA ILE A 100 -2.60 10.89 -3.31
C ILE A 100 -3.89 10.47 -2.60
N GLY A 101 -4.86 11.37 -2.56
CA GLY A 101 -6.20 11.12 -2.10
C GLY A 101 -7.22 11.49 -3.15
N MET A 102 -8.22 10.65 -3.37
CA MET A 102 -9.26 10.94 -4.35
C MET A 102 -10.64 10.46 -3.95
N HIS A 103 -11.67 11.13 -4.46
CA HIS A 103 -13.06 10.72 -4.30
C HIS A 103 -13.88 11.08 -5.53
N PHE A 104 -14.72 10.15 -5.98
CA PHE A 104 -15.68 10.36 -7.05
C PHE A 104 -17.07 10.61 -6.47
N GLY A 105 -17.58 11.83 -6.62
CA GLY A 105 -18.82 12.23 -5.98
C GLY A 105 -19.41 13.51 -6.53
N SER A 106 -20.56 13.91 -5.98
CA SER A 106 -21.25 15.14 -6.39
C SER A 106 -20.50 16.38 -5.89
N CYS A 107 -20.28 17.31 -6.80
CA CYS A 107 -19.63 18.58 -6.53
C CYS A 107 -20.34 19.73 -7.27
N ILE A 108 -20.01 20.95 -6.86
CA ILE A 108 -20.45 22.19 -7.47
C ILE A 108 -19.28 22.76 -8.26
N LEU A 109 -19.49 22.99 -9.55
CA LEU A 109 -18.57 23.71 -10.43
C LEU A 109 -18.99 25.19 -10.48
N GLU A 110 -18.09 26.09 -10.10
CA GLU A 110 -18.35 27.52 -10.09
C GLU A 110 -17.06 28.30 -10.33
N GLY A 111 -17.04 29.16 -11.35
CA GLY A 111 -15.91 30.08 -11.54
C GLY A 111 -14.57 29.42 -11.95
N GLY A 112 -14.60 28.19 -12.46
CA GLY A 112 -13.38 27.40 -12.69
C GLY A 112 -12.85 26.68 -11.45
N ASP A 113 -13.59 26.75 -10.34
CA ASP A 113 -13.28 26.09 -9.08
C ASP A 113 -14.31 24.99 -8.77
N VAL A 114 -13.99 24.14 -7.79
CA VAL A 114 -14.82 23.01 -7.38
C VAL A 114 -15.09 23.06 -5.87
N PHE A 115 -16.35 22.89 -5.51
CA PHE A 115 -16.81 22.94 -4.12
C PHE A 115 -17.72 21.76 -3.77
N GLY A 116 -17.94 21.56 -2.48
CA GLY A 116 -18.90 20.59 -1.96
C GLY A 116 -18.24 19.44 -1.22
N ASP A 117 -19.07 18.48 -0.81
CA ASP A 117 -18.65 17.36 0.04
C ASP A 117 -17.55 16.52 -0.61
N ALA A 118 -17.60 16.31 -1.94
CA ALA A 118 -16.61 15.53 -2.65
C ALA A 118 -15.17 16.06 -2.48
N VAL A 119 -15.01 17.39 -2.38
CA VAL A 119 -13.71 18.04 -2.15
C VAL A 119 -13.19 17.73 -0.74
N ASN A 120 -14.06 17.83 0.27
CA ASN A 120 -13.70 17.55 1.66
C ASN A 120 -13.32 16.08 1.86
N VAL A 121 -14.05 15.16 1.22
CA VAL A 121 -13.75 13.73 1.29
C VAL A 121 -12.41 13.43 0.62
N ALA A 122 -12.16 13.94 -0.59
CA ALA A 122 -10.90 13.73 -1.29
C ALA A 122 -9.69 14.29 -0.52
N ALA A 123 -9.81 15.51 0.03
CA ALA A 123 -8.76 16.11 0.87
C ALA A 123 -8.47 15.25 2.11
N ARG A 124 -9.52 14.66 2.72
CA ARG A 124 -9.34 13.73 3.82
C ARG A 124 -8.63 12.44 3.41
N MET A 125 -8.91 11.91 2.23
CA MET A 125 -8.18 10.74 1.70
C MET A 125 -6.69 11.06 1.53
N ALA A 126 -6.35 12.26 1.08
CA ALA A 126 -4.95 12.68 0.93
C ALA A 126 -4.27 12.83 2.30
N GLY A 127 -5.00 13.35 3.29
CA GLY A 127 -4.50 13.50 4.65
C GLY A 127 -4.15 12.19 5.36
N ILE A 128 -4.82 11.08 5.02
CA ILE A 128 -4.54 9.75 5.59
C ILE A 128 -3.58 8.92 4.72
N ALA A 129 -3.39 9.28 3.46
CA ALA A 129 -2.47 8.61 2.56
C ALA A 129 -1.02 8.78 3.05
N LYS A 130 -0.25 7.70 3.00
CA LYS A 130 1.21 7.73 3.21
C LYS A 130 1.92 7.93 1.86
N GLY A 131 3.23 8.21 1.92
CA GLY A 131 4.06 8.28 0.73
C GLY A 131 3.93 7.02 -0.13
N SER A 132 3.85 7.21 -1.44
CA SER A 132 3.61 6.18 -2.45
C SER A 132 2.23 5.51 -2.39
N GLN A 133 1.26 6.05 -1.66
CA GLN A 133 -0.11 5.52 -1.63
C GLN A 133 -1.09 6.40 -2.42
N ILE A 134 -2.11 5.74 -2.96
CA ILE A 134 -3.29 6.35 -3.55
C ILE A 134 -4.50 5.85 -2.75
N ILE A 135 -5.14 6.73 -2.00
CA ILE A 135 -6.28 6.39 -1.15
C ILE A 135 -7.58 6.94 -1.75
N THR A 136 -8.62 6.12 -1.74
CA THR A 136 -9.95 6.47 -2.19
C THR A 136 -11.04 5.84 -1.34
N THR A 137 -12.29 6.01 -1.75
CA THR A 137 -13.50 5.55 -1.06
C THR A 137 -14.19 4.43 -1.82
N GLN A 138 -15.05 3.69 -1.15
CA GLN A 138 -15.93 2.70 -1.80
C GLN A 138 -16.70 3.25 -3.00
N ASP A 139 -17.24 4.47 -2.93
CA ASP A 139 -18.01 5.07 -4.03
C ASP A 139 -17.18 5.18 -5.32
N THR A 140 -15.92 5.61 -5.19
CA THR A 140 -14.96 5.62 -6.29
C THR A 140 -14.73 4.21 -6.80
N ALA A 141 -14.39 3.25 -5.93
CA ALA A 141 -14.08 1.88 -6.32
C ALA A 141 -15.27 1.21 -7.05
N ALA A 142 -16.50 1.49 -6.60
CA ALA A 142 -17.73 1.01 -7.20
C ALA A 142 -18.03 1.63 -8.58
N ALA A 143 -17.47 2.82 -8.87
CA ALA A 143 -17.61 3.49 -10.17
C ALA A 143 -16.55 3.04 -11.21
N LEU A 144 -15.52 2.30 -10.80
CA LEU A 144 -14.47 1.79 -11.69
C LEU A 144 -14.92 0.60 -12.52
N SER A 145 -14.32 0.44 -13.70
CA SER A 145 -14.46 -0.78 -14.49
C SER A 145 -13.93 -2.00 -13.70
N PRO A 146 -14.37 -3.23 -14.00
CA PRO A 146 -13.82 -4.42 -13.35
C PRO A 146 -12.30 -4.53 -13.48
N ALA A 147 -11.73 -4.09 -14.61
CA ALA A 147 -10.29 -4.15 -14.85
C ALA A 147 -9.51 -3.24 -13.90
N VAL A 148 -9.91 -1.97 -13.77
CA VAL A 148 -9.21 -1.01 -12.90
C VAL A 148 -9.57 -1.20 -11.43
N ARG A 149 -10.81 -1.61 -11.12
CA ARG A 149 -11.22 -2.01 -9.76
C ARG A 149 -10.38 -3.15 -9.22
N SER A 150 -9.91 -4.04 -10.11
CA SER A 150 -9.06 -5.15 -9.75
C SER A 150 -7.71 -4.73 -9.16
N SER A 151 -7.30 -3.48 -9.40
CA SER A 151 -6.14 -2.84 -8.79
C SER A 151 -6.49 -2.09 -7.50
N THR A 152 -7.63 -2.36 -6.87
CA THR A 152 -8.02 -1.71 -5.61
C THR A 152 -8.19 -2.74 -4.50
N ARG A 153 -7.85 -2.36 -3.26
CA ARG A 153 -8.11 -3.17 -2.07
C ARG A 153 -8.79 -2.35 -0.99
N HIS A 154 -9.70 -2.96 -0.25
CA HIS A 154 -10.24 -2.38 0.98
C HIS A 154 -9.12 -2.31 2.03
N VAL A 155 -9.09 -1.22 2.79
CA VAL A 155 -8.04 -0.94 3.79
C VAL A 155 -8.63 -0.84 5.18
N ASP A 156 -9.66 -0.01 5.35
CA ASP A 156 -10.23 0.31 6.66
C ASP A 156 -11.58 1.02 6.49
N ARG A 157 -12.24 1.33 7.60
CA ARG A 157 -13.48 2.10 7.65
C ARG A 157 -13.34 3.26 8.64
N ILE A 158 -13.58 4.49 8.17
CA ILE A 158 -13.35 5.69 9.00
C ILE A 158 -14.57 6.62 9.06
N SER A 159 -14.84 7.18 10.24
CA SER A 159 -15.88 8.19 10.42
C SER A 159 -15.39 9.57 9.96
N ILE A 160 -16.06 10.18 8.97
CA ILE A 160 -15.70 11.53 8.50
C ILE A 160 -16.40 12.60 9.34
N LYS A 161 -15.65 13.59 9.87
CA LYS A 161 -16.22 14.68 10.66
C LYS A 161 -17.24 15.44 9.81
N GLY A 162 -18.51 15.42 10.23
CA GLY A 162 -19.62 16.02 9.48
C GLY A 162 -20.44 15.02 8.65
N LYS A 163 -20.06 13.73 8.60
CA LYS A 163 -20.88 12.64 8.05
C LYS A 163 -21.46 11.78 9.17
N SER A 164 -22.67 11.28 8.96
CA SER A 164 -23.41 10.39 9.86
C SER A 164 -23.03 8.91 9.68
N GLU A 165 -22.39 8.55 8.58
CA GLU A 165 -22.02 7.18 8.23
C GLU A 165 -20.51 7.07 8.03
N ASP A 166 -19.96 5.94 8.46
CA ASP A 166 -18.55 5.60 8.25
C ASP A 166 -18.29 5.30 6.78
N VAL A 167 -17.15 5.79 6.27
CA VAL A 167 -16.74 5.65 4.87
C VAL A 167 -15.69 4.56 4.78
N ASP A 168 -15.97 3.56 3.94
CA ASP A 168 -15.01 2.50 3.59
C ASP A 168 -13.91 3.04 2.68
N ILE A 169 -12.67 2.74 3.07
CA ILE A 169 -11.43 3.25 2.49
C ILE A 169 -10.79 2.15 1.64
N PHE A 170 -10.36 2.55 0.44
CA PHE A 170 -9.70 1.69 -0.51
C PHE A 170 -8.34 2.28 -0.89
N GLU A 171 -7.36 1.41 -1.13
CA GLU A 171 -6.09 1.77 -1.72
C GLU A 171 -6.05 1.30 -3.17
N VAL A 172 -5.61 2.18 -4.07
CA VAL A 172 -5.30 1.84 -5.45
C VAL A 172 -3.84 1.40 -5.52
N ILE A 173 -3.63 0.20 -6.03
CA ILE A 173 -2.35 -0.47 -6.19
C ILE A 173 -1.83 -0.17 -7.60
N TRP A 174 -0.70 0.52 -7.67
CA TRP A 174 -0.13 1.02 -8.93
C TRP A 174 1.22 0.37 -9.27
N GLN A 175 1.88 -0.27 -8.30
CA GLN A 175 3.18 -0.91 -8.54
C GLN A 175 2.97 -2.25 -9.27
N ALA A 176 3.63 -2.44 -10.42
CA ALA A 176 3.44 -3.59 -11.31
C ALA A 176 3.64 -4.96 -10.62
N ASP A 177 4.55 -5.05 -9.66
CA ASP A 177 4.77 -6.26 -8.85
C ASP A 177 3.56 -6.60 -7.97
N ASP A 178 2.86 -5.59 -7.46
CA ASP A 178 1.64 -5.79 -6.67
C ASP A 178 0.41 -5.97 -7.57
N VAL A 179 0.35 -5.36 -8.77
CA VAL A 179 -0.73 -5.56 -9.76
C VAL A 179 -0.68 -6.97 -10.36
N THR A 180 0.50 -7.49 -10.70
CA THR A 180 0.65 -8.86 -11.23
C THR A 180 0.31 -9.90 -10.15
N ARG A 181 0.67 -9.64 -8.89
CA ARG A 181 0.21 -10.44 -7.74
C ARG A 181 -1.30 -10.40 -7.54
N MET A 182 -1.95 -9.25 -7.77
CA MET A 182 -3.42 -9.15 -7.79
C MET A 182 -4.02 -9.91 -8.97
N ALA A 183 -3.46 -9.82 -10.18
CA ALA A 183 -3.94 -10.53 -11.39
C ALA A 183 -3.82 -12.06 -11.25
N THR A 184 -2.72 -12.57 -10.69
CA THR A 184 -2.57 -13.98 -10.33
C THR A 184 -3.54 -14.38 -9.20
N GLY A 185 -3.80 -13.45 -8.27
CA GLY A 185 -4.85 -13.59 -7.25
C GLY A 185 -6.27 -13.62 -7.83
N LEU A 186 -6.58 -12.83 -8.86
CA LEU A 186 -7.90 -12.69 -9.49
C LEU A 186 -8.35 -13.94 -10.26
N LEU A 187 -7.41 -14.76 -10.73
CA LEU A 187 -7.72 -16.11 -11.21
C LEU A 187 -8.26 -17.03 -10.09
N HIS A 188 -8.16 -16.61 -8.82
CA HIS A 188 -8.76 -17.24 -7.64
C HIS A 188 -9.88 -16.40 -6.99
N HIS A 189 -10.32 -15.28 -7.58
CA HIS A 189 -11.33 -14.41 -6.97
C HIS A 189 -12.77 -14.87 -7.23
N GLY A 190 -13.12 -15.99 -6.62
CA GLY A 190 -14.48 -16.30 -6.19
C GLY A 190 -14.57 -16.17 -4.67
N ALA A 191 -15.30 -15.16 -4.20
CA ALA A 191 -15.64 -14.86 -2.80
C ALA A 191 -14.49 -14.36 -1.89
N ASN A 192 -14.80 -13.32 -1.10
CA ASN A 192 -14.03 -12.85 0.06
C ASN A 192 -13.54 -14.05 0.89
N LYS A 193 -12.25 -14.36 0.80
CA LYS A 193 -11.56 -15.18 1.79
C LYS A 193 -10.61 -14.28 2.54
N ILE A 194 -10.84 -14.18 3.84
CA ILE A 194 -9.89 -13.63 4.81
C ILE A 194 -8.60 -14.41 4.61
N ALA A 195 -7.51 -13.73 4.25
CA ALA A 195 -6.22 -14.38 4.12
C ALA A 195 -5.82 -14.89 5.51
N ASN A 196 -5.85 -16.21 5.67
CA ASN A 196 -5.56 -16.86 6.95
C ASN A 196 -4.27 -17.65 6.80
N LEU A 197 -3.36 -17.51 7.76
CA LEU A 197 -2.18 -18.36 7.85
C LEU A 197 -2.39 -19.37 8.95
N ARG A 198 -2.43 -20.64 8.56
CA ARG A 198 -2.36 -21.74 9.52
C ARG A 198 -0.91 -22.15 9.71
N LEU A 199 -0.45 -22.10 10.94
CA LEU A 199 0.80 -22.67 11.39
C LEU A 199 0.55 -23.97 12.13
N SER A 200 1.41 -24.96 11.95
CA SER A 200 1.30 -26.25 12.63
C SER A 200 2.66 -26.78 13.03
N TYR A 201 2.79 -27.19 14.28
CA TYR A 201 3.99 -27.82 14.83
C TYR A 201 3.56 -28.96 15.77
N HIS A 202 3.89 -30.20 15.40
CA HIS A 202 3.34 -31.41 16.05
C HIS A 202 1.80 -31.37 16.18
N ALA A 203 1.27 -31.36 17.40
CA ALA A 203 -0.16 -31.31 17.68
C ALA A 203 -0.68 -29.88 17.90
N GLU A 204 0.21 -28.89 17.90
CA GLU A 204 -0.15 -27.49 18.06
C GLU A 204 -0.48 -26.87 16.71
N VAL A 205 -1.60 -26.14 16.65
CA VAL A 205 -2.06 -25.43 15.47
C VAL A 205 -2.41 -24.02 15.88
N MET A 206 -1.93 -23.04 15.11
CA MET A 206 -2.20 -21.63 15.33
C MET A 206 -2.68 -21.01 14.03
N ASP A 207 -3.84 -20.36 14.06
CA ASP A 207 -4.40 -19.61 12.93
C ASP A 207 -4.14 -18.12 13.15
N LEU A 208 -3.55 -17.46 12.15
CA LEU A 208 -3.32 -16.03 12.11
C LEU A 208 -4.24 -15.43 11.05
N ASP A 209 -5.02 -14.44 11.47
CA ASP A 209 -5.81 -13.59 10.58
C ASP A 209 -5.09 -12.25 10.33
N GLN A 210 -5.78 -11.31 9.68
CA GLN A 210 -5.24 -9.99 9.35
C GLN A 210 -5.22 -9.02 10.54
N ASP A 211 -5.91 -9.33 11.65
CA ASP A 211 -6.05 -8.48 12.84
C ASP A 211 -5.00 -8.81 13.91
N MET A 212 -4.33 -9.97 13.80
CA MET A 212 -3.27 -10.39 14.71
C MET A 212 -1.92 -9.72 14.39
N ASN A 213 -1.35 -9.06 15.41
CA ASN A 213 -0.23 -8.14 15.20
C ASN A 213 1.11 -8.82 14.86
N VAL A 214 1.52 -9.86 15.59
CA VAL A 214 2.80 -10.58 15.38
C VAL A 214 2.73 -11.94 16.10
N VAL A 215 3.29 -13.00 15.49
CA VAL A 215 3.55 -14.30 16.12
C VAL A 215 5.05 -14.56 16.18
N ILE A 216 5.56 -14.96 17.34
CA ILE A 216 6.96 -15.28 17.56
C ILE A 216 7.18 -16.80 17.55
N LEU A 217 8.11 -17.25 16.72
CA LEU A 217 8.60 -18.62 16.65
C LEU A 217 9.92 -18.74 17.41
N GLY A 218 10.11 -19.78 18.22
CA GLY A 218 11.39 -20.03 18.87
C GLY A 218 11.32 -21.11 19.92
N ARG A 219 12.46 -21.44 20.55
CA ARG A 219 12.51 -22.47 21.62
C ARG A 219 12.22 -21.92 23.02
N GLY A 220 12.07 -20.61 23.16
CA GLY A 220 11.86 -19.97 24.44
C GLY A 220 10.41 -20.05 24.88
N GLN A 221 10.16 -20.07 26.18
CA GLN A 221 8.79 -20.07 26.74
C GLN A 221 8.00 -18.78 26.47
N LYS A 222 8.65 -17.77 25.88
CA LYS A 222 8.02 -16.51 25.44
C LYS A 222 7.63 -16.51 23.97
N ALA A 223 7.99 -17.55 23.21
CA ALA A 223 7.54 -17.71 21.84
C ALA A 223 6.06 -18.12 21.85
N ASP A 224 5.30 -17.60 20.90
CA ASP A 224 3.90 -17.94 20.71
C ASP A 224 3.75 -19.37 20.17
N MET A 225 4.69 -19.82 19.34
CA MET A 225 4.83 -21.23 18.95
C MET A 225 6.22 -21.74 19.31
N VAL A 226 6.24 -22.68 20.27
CA VAL A 226 7.47 -23.17 20.89
C VAL A 226 8.03 -24.37 20.13
N VAL A 227 9.16 -24.18 19.44
CA VAL A 227 9.85 -25.23 18.68
C VAL A 227 10.95 -25.87 19.54
N ASN A 228 10.89 -27.19 19.72
CA ASN A 228 11.82 -27.95 20.55
C ASN A 228 13.10 -28.35 19.79
N ASP A 229 13.82 -27.36 19.23
CA ASP A 229 15.14 -27.56 18.64
C ASP A 229 16.22 -26.79 19.41
N SER A 230 17.33 -27.45 19.73
CA SER A 230 18.47 -26.84 20.44
C SER A 230 19.17 -25.76 19.61
N MET A 231 19.07 -25.81 18.29
CA MET A 231 19.63 -24.83 17.35
C MET A 231 18.72 -23.62 17.14
N ALA A 232 17.48 -23.67 17.60
CA ALA A 232 16.60 -22.51 17.56
C ALA A 232 17.01 -21.48 18.61
N SER A 233 16.84 -20.17 18.31
CA SER A 233 16.95 -19.11 19.30
C SER A 233 15.68 -19.05 20.15
N ARG A 234 15.74 -18.44 21.34
CA ARG A 234 14.58 -18.35 22.25
C ARG A 234 13.42 -17.58 21.61
N GLU A 235 13.75 -16.50 20.91
CA GLU A 235 12.92 -15.78 19.95
C GLU A 235 13.70 -15.86 18.64
N HIS A 236 13.25 -16.69 17.70
CA HIS A 236 14.02 -17.06 16.52
C HIS A 236 13.57 -16.28 15.30
N ALA A 237 12.29 -16.34 15.00
CA ALA A 237 11.69 -15.65 13.88
C ALA A 237 10.34 -15.08 14.30
N ARG A 238 9.85 -14.10 13.55
CA ARG A 238 8.51 -13.57 13.75
C ARG A 238 7.74 -13.61 12.45
N ILE A 239 6.43 -13.81 12.55
CA ILE A 239 5.50 -13.73 11.44
C ILE A 239 4.52 -12.61 11.73
N GLU A 240 4.31 -11.72 10.77
CA GLU A 240 3.35 -10.64 10.87
C GLU A 240 2.58 -10.47 9.58
N CYS A 241 1.30 -10.13 9.68
CA CYS A 241 0.51 -9.76 8.52
C CYS A 241 0.77 -8.30 8.17
N ARG A 242 1.41 -8.06 7.01
CA ARG A 242 1.64 -6.73 6.48
C ARG A 242 0.94 -6.61 5.14
N ARG A 243 -0.05 -5.73 5.06
CA ARG A 243 -0.81 -5.45 3.81
C ARG A 243 -1.45 -6.72 3.21
N GLY A 244 -1.99 -7.60 4.05
CA GLY A 244 -2.65 -8.85 3.65
C GLY A 244 -1.71 -10.01 3.26
N LYS A 245 -0.39 -9.83 3.45
CA LYS A 245 0.62 -10.86 3.22
C LYS A 245 1.27 -11.24 4.56
N PHE A 246 1.50 -12.52 4.78
CA PHE A 246 2.25 -12.98 5.95
C PHE A 246 3.75 -12.91 5.65
N ILE A 247 4.47 -12.15 6.45
CA ILE A 247 5.92 -11.94 6.31
C ILE A 247 6.61 -12.63 7.46
N LEU A 248 7.54 -13.54 7.15
CA LEU A 248 8.44 -14.17 8.09
C LEU A 248 9.77 -13.39 8.11
N THR A 249 10.16 -12.92 9.29
CA THR A 249 11.43 -12.23 9.55
C THR A 249 12.32 -13.11 10.43
N ASP A 250 13.53 -13.42 9.99
CA ASP A 250 14.55 -14.07 10.84
C ASP A 250 15.19 -13.06 11.81
N MET A 251 15.27 -13.43 13.09
CA MET A 251 15.90 -12.63 14.15
C MET A 251 17.02 -13.43 14.87
N SER A 252 17.41 -14.57 14.31
CA SER A 252 18.15 -15.60 15.03
C SER A 252 19.67 -15.52 14.84
N THR A 253 20.38 -16.37 15.59
CA THR A 253 21.84 -16.52 15.40
C THR A 253 22.19 -17.44 14.23
N ASN A 254 21.40 -18.51 14.05
CA ASN A 254 21.70 -19.62 13.14
C ASN A 254 20.97 -19.53 11.78
N GLY A 255 20.05 -18.57 11.63
CA GLY A 255 19.24 -18.39 10.45
C GLY A 255 18.03 -19.33 10.39
N THR A 256 17.11 -19.01 9.48
CA THR A 256 15.84 -19.72 9.26
C THR A 256 15.84 -20.31 7.86
N TYR A 257 15.41 -21.57 7.73
CA TYR A 257 15.32 -22.26 6.44
C TYR A 257 13.84 -22.44 6.09
N VAL A 258 13.46 -22.03 4.88
CA VAL A 258 12.07 -22.01 4.42
C VAL A 258 11.98 -22.79 3.12
N GLU A 259 11.12 -23.79 3.06
CA GLU A 259 10.77 -24.50 1.82
C GLU A 259 9.38 -24.08 1.39
N THR A 260 9.29 -23.50 0.20
CA THR A 260 8.02 -23.13 -0.45
C THR A 260 7.88 -23.92 -1.76
N LEU A 261 6.75 -23.76 -2.44
CA LEU A 261 6.55 -24.29 -3.80
C LEU A 261 7.55 -23.74 -4.83
N GLU A 262 8.15 -22.57 -4.58
CA GLU A 262 9.15 -21.93 -5.44
C GLU A 262 10.58 -22.47 -5.17
N GLY A 263 10.77 -23.22 -4.08
CA GLY A 263 12.03 -23.85 -3.71
C GLY A 263 12.51 -23.49 -2.30
N PRO A 264 13.66 -24.04 -1.85
CA PRO A 264 14.23 -23.74 -0.55
C PRO A 264 14.90 -22.36 -0.54
N SER A 265 14.73 -21.64 0.56
CA SER A 265 15.31 -20.33 0.86
C SER A 265 15.96 -20.34 2.24
N TYR A 266 17.10 -19.66 2.37
CA TYR A 266 17.78 -19.44 3.64
C TYR A 266 17.71 -17.96 4.01
N LEU A 267 17.30 -17.66 5.24
CA LEU A 267 17.16 -16.31 5.76
C LEU A 267 18.09 -16.11 6.94
N ARG A 268 18.78 -14.96 6.96
CA ARG A 268 19.53 -14.52 8.12
C ARG A 268 19.41 -13.02 8.30
N ARG A 269 18.62 -12.59 9.29
CA ARG A 269 18.24 -11.18 9.47
C ARG A 269 17.57 -10.58 8.22
N GLU A 270 16.86 -11.43 7.49
CA GLU A 270 16.14 -11.10 6.26
C GLU A 270 14.67 -11.52 6.39
N ASP A 271 13.86 -11.01 5.47
CA ASP A 271 12.42 -11.23 5.41
C ASP A 271 12.05 -12.05 4.17
N ILE A 272 11.03 -12.90 4.29
CA ILE A 272 10.37 -13.56 3.16
C ILE A 272 8.86 -13.45 3.28
N VAL A 273 8.18 -13.39 2.13
CA VAL A 273 6.72 -13.50 2.07
C VAL A 273 6.33 -14.97 2.04
N LEU A 274 5.46 -15.40 2.94
CA LEU A 274 4.89 -16.74 2.95
C LEU A 274 3.70 -16.81 1.97
N THR A 275 3.77 -17.74 1.03
CA THR A 275 2.71 -18.00 0.05
C THR A 275 2.48 -19.49 -0.10
N GLY A 276 1.24 -19.89 -0.36
CA GLY A 276 0.86 -21.30 -0.49
C GLY A 276 1.18 -22.11 0.77
N GLN A 277 1.78 -23.29 0.57
CA GLN A 277 2.13 -24.21 1.64
C GLN A 277 3.62 -24.47 1.67
N GLY A 278 4.16 -24.70 2.87
CA GLY A 278 5.57 -24.97 3.02
C GLY A 278 6.00 -25.31 4.44
N LYS A 279 7.32 -25.32 4.64
CA LYS A 279 7.95 -25.64 5.93
C LYS A 279 8.96 -24.59 6.34
N ILE A 280 9.09 -24.38 7.64
CA ILE A 280 10.05 -23.47 8.27
C ILE A 280 10.84 -24.27 9.30
N ALA A 281 12.14 -24.42 9.11
CA ALA A 281 13.06 -24.97 10.11
C ALA A 281 13.88 -23.84 10.74
N LEU A 282 14.03 -23.91 12.06
CA LEU A 282 14.68 -22.87 12.85
C LEU A 282 16.10 -23.29 13.23
N GLY A 283 17.11 -22.72 12.57
CA GLY A 283 18.52 -22.91 12.91
C GLY A 283 19.18 -24.17 12.36
N ARG A 284 18.46 -25.00 11.59
CA ARG A 284 18.98 -26.14 10.83
C ARG A 284 18.36 -26.17 9.45
N ASP A 285 19.14 -26.67 8.49
CA ASP A 285 18.67 -26.95 7.14
C ASP A 285 17.55 -27.99 7.15
N LEU A 286 16.55 -27.83 6.27
CA LEU A 286 15.38 -28.71 6.21
C LEU A 286 15.71 -30.17 5.83
N GLY A 287 16.84 -30.42 5.18
CA GLY A 287 17.34 -31.78 4.92
C GLY A 287 17.90 -32.49 6.16
N GLU A 288 18.28 -31.73 7.19
CA GLU A 288 18.87 -32.23 8.45
C GLU A 288 17.95 -32.00 9.67
N ALA A 289 16.95 -31.14 9.54
CA ALA A 289 16.04 -30.78 10.61
C ALA A 289 15.02 -31.88 10.89
N THR A 290 14.92 -32.31 12.15
CA THR A 290 13.83 -33.18 12.63
C THR A 290 12.61 -32.38 13.09
N GLU A 291 12.79 -31.07 13.32
CA GLU A 291 11.78 -30.16 13.85
C GLU A 291 11.53 -29.03 12.84
N TYR A 292 10.29 -28.91 12.35
CA TYR A 292 9.89 -27.83 11.45
C TYR A 292 8.43 -27.45 11.69
N VAL A 293 8.15 -26.18 11.46
CA VAL A 293 6.80 -25.62 11.43
C VAL A 293 6.26 -25.74 10.02
N VAL A 294 5.04 -26.27 9.87
CA VAL A 294 4.30 -26.26 8.59
C VAL A 294 3.47 -25.00 8.54
N PHE A 295 3.43 -24.34 7.38
CA PHE A 295 2.56 -23.19 7.13
C PHE A 295 1.65 -23.43 5.93
N ASP A 296 0.44 -22.89 5.99
CA ASP A 296 -0.57 -22.92 4.94
C ASP A 296 -1.28 -21.55 4.86
N CYS A 297 -1.03 -20.79 3.80
CA CYS A 297 -1.68 -19.53 3.49
C CYS A 297 -2.97 -19.79 2.67
N GLN A 298 -4.13 -19.51 3.26
CA GLN A 298 -5.48 -19.80 2.72
C GLN A 298 -6.26 -18.57 2.29
#